data_AF-A0A939NL93-F1
#
_entry.id   AF-A0A939NL93-F1
#
_cell.length_a   1.000
_cell.length_b   1.000
_cell.length_c   1.000
_cell.angle_alpha   90.00
_cell.angle_beta   90.00
_cell.angle_gamma   90.00
#
_symmetry.space_group_name_H-M   'P 1'
#
loop_
_entity.id
_entity.type
_entity.pdbx_description
1 polymer ?
#
loop_
_entity_poly.entity_id
_entity_poly.type
_entity_poly.pdbx_seq_one_letter_code
_entity_poly.pdbx_strand_id
1 'polypeptide(L)'
;MQAPYANDCEPIARKRFREVEQLLSWLLEYAPSRLTGTGACVFAEFDTEIAARQVLNQEWLCGFVARGVNVSPLHRIRSGRFES
;
A
#
# COMPACT_ATOMS: atom_id res chain seq x y z
N MET A 1 4.12 -18.47 16.05
CA MET A 1 4.09 -18.39 14.57
C MET A 1 3.29 -17.16 14.20
N GLN A 2 3.86 -16.23 13.44
CA GLN A 2 3.08 -15.16 12.78
C GLN A 2 2.61 -15.71 11.44
N ALA A 3 1.31 -15.63 11.17
CA ALA A 3 0.76 -15.93 9.86
C ALA A 3 1.04 -14.76 8.90
N PRO A 4 1.20 -15.01 7.60
CA PRO A 4 1.33 -13.94 6.61
C PRO A 4 0.05 -13.09 6.58
N TYR A 5 0.19 -11.77 6.39
CA TYR A 5 -0.96 -10.89 6.18
C TYR A 5 -1.62 -11.18 4.82
N ALA A 6 -2.95 -11.24 4.81
CA ALA A 6 -3.76 -11.45 3.61
C ALA A 6 -5.09 -10.68 3.72
N ASN A 7 -5.74 -10.45 2.58
CA ASN A 7 -7.07 -9.84 2.49
C ASN A 7 -8.01 -10.78 1.75
N ASP A 8 -9.05 -11.28 2.43
CA ASP A 8 -10.01 -12.23 1.87
C ASP A 8 -10.83 -11.66 0.70
N CYS A 9 -10.91 -10.34 0.56
CA CYS A 9 -11.58 -9.68 -0.56
C CYS A 9 -10.72 -9.64 -1.84
N GLU A 10 -9.40 -9.82 -1.72
CA GLU A 10 -8.46 -9.70 -2.83
C GLU A 10 -8.76 -10.65 -4.00
N PRO A 11 -8.99 -11.97 -3.79
CA PRO A 11 -9.30 -12.87 -4.91
C PRO A 11 -10.54 -12.47 -5.70
N ILE A 12 -11.54 -11.89 -5.03
CA ILE A 12 -12.78 -11.42 -5.66
C ILE A 12 -12.52 -10.14 -6.45
N ALA A 13 -11.80 -9.17 -5.87
CA ALA A 13 -11.46 -7.92 -6.54
C ALA A 13 -10.61 -8.18 -7.81
N ARG A 14 -9.56 -9.00 -7.68
CA ARG A 14 -8.70 -9.47 -8.78
C ARG A 14 -9.50 -10.10 -9.91
N LYS A 15 -10.43 -11.01 -9.58
CA LYS A 15 -11.26 -11.72 -10.56
C LYS A 15 -12.26 -10.82 -11.29
N ARG A 16 -12.78 -9.79 -10.61
CA ARG A 16 -13.87 -8.95 -11.13
C ARG A 16 -13.36 -7.69 -11.85
N PHE A 17 -12.21 -7.16 -11.47
CA PHE A 17 -11.68 -5.90 -11.97
C PHE A 17 -10.26 -6.09 -12.51
N ARG A 18 -10.11 -6.02 -13.84
CA ARG A 18 -8.83 -6.31 -14.52
C ARG A 18 -7.75 -5.31 -14.14
N GLU A 19 -8.13 -4.07 -13.91
CA GLU A 19 -7.25 -2.98 -13.49
C GLU A 19 -6.62 -3.27 -12.13
N VAL A 20 -7.38 -3.89 -11.21
CA VAL A 20 -6.87 -4.33 -9.91
C VAL A 20 -5.87 -5.47 -10.09
N GLU A 21 -6.19 -6.47 -10.93
CA GLU A 21 -5.29 -7.59 -11.22
C GLU A 21 -3.97 -7.12 -11.85
N GLN A 22 -4.05 -6.23 -12.84
CA GLN A 22 -2.90 -5.70 -13.56
C GLN A 22 -1.99 -4.92 -12.62
N LEU A 23 -2.56 -4.00 -11.82
CA LEU A 23 -1.78 -3.18 -10.91
C LEU A 23 -1.16 -4.02 -9.79
N LEU A 24 -1.92 -4.97 -9.22
CA LEU A 24 -1.41 -5.83 -8.15
C LEU A 24 -0.31 -6.76 -8.67
N SER A 25 -0.50 -7.38 -9.84
CA SER A 25 0.52 -8.24 -10.46
C SER A 25 1.78 -7.46 -10.76
N TRP A 26 1.66 -6.23 -11.27
CA TRP A 26 2.80 -5.38 -11.52
C TRP A 26 3.56 -5.03 -10.23
N LEU A 27 2.86 -4.66 -9.15
CA LEU A 27 3.51 -4.35 -7.87
C LEU A 27 4.20 -5.55 -7.21
N LEU A 28 3.66 -6.76 -7.38
CA LEU A 28 4.23 -8.01 -6.83
C LEU A 28 5.62 -8.34 -7.38
N GLU A 29 5.99 -7.82 -8.55
CA GLU A 29 7.35 -7.95 -9.10
C GLU A 29 8.40 -7.14 -8.32
N TYR A 30 7.97 -6.17 -7.50
CA TYR A 30 8.86 -5.27 -6.76
C TYR A 30 8.82 -5.48 -5.24
N ALA A 31 7.65 -5.79 -4.68
CA ALA A 31 7.45 -5.88 -3.23
C ALA A 31 6.19 -6.68 -2.84
N PRO A 32 6.11 -7.18 -1.59
CA PRO A 32 4.88 -7.71 -1.04
C PRO A 32 3.75 -6.70 -1.18
N SER A 33 2.69 -7.09 -1.89
CA SER A 33 1.62 -6.18 -2.31
C SER A 33 0.26 -6.82 -2.11
N ARG A 34 -0.72 -6.02 -1.68
CA ARG A 34 -2.06 -6.50 -1.32
C ARG A 34 -3.14 -5.46 -1.58
N LEU A 35 -4.39 -5.92 -1.67
CA LEU A 35 -5.57 -5.07 -1.64
C LEU A 35 -5.77 -4.44 -0.26
N THR A 36 -6.17 -3.16 -0.20
CA THR A 36 -6.66 -2.54 1.05
C THR A 36 -8.17 -2.35 1.05
N GLY A 37 -8.82 -2.59 2.20
CA GLY A 37 -10.28 -2.60 2.32
C GLY A 37 -10.91 -3.58 1.33
N THR A 38 -11.95 -3.14 0.63
CA THR A 38 -12.58 -3.87 -0.48
C THR A 38 -12.08 -3.43 -1.86
N GLY A 39 -10.98 -2.67 -1.92
CA GLY A 39 -10.49 -2.05 -3.15
C GLY A 39 -11.16 -0.72 -3.49
N ALA A 40 -10.80 -0.07 -4.60
CA ALA A 40 -9.89 -0.57 -5.65
C ALA A 40 -8.39 -0.36 -5.37
N CYS A 41 -8.03 0.37 -4.31
CA CYS A 41 -6.62 0.62 -4.00
C CYS A 41 -5.89 -0.66 -3.59
N VAL A 42 -4.64 -0.76 -4.06
CA VAL A 42 -3.64 -1.75 -3.62
C VAL A 42 -2.45 -1.00 -3.03
N PHE A 43 -1.66 -1.68 -2.21
CA PHE A 43 -0.44 -1.12 -1.63
C PHE A 43 0.70 -2.13 -1.73
N ALA A 44 1.93 -1.61 -1.76
CA ALA A 44 3.17 -2.37 -1.73
C ALA A 44 4.01 -1.91 -0.53
N GLU A 45 4.65 -2.86 0.15
CA GLU A 45 5.42 -2.61 1.37
C GLU A 45 6.91 -2.44 1.05
N PHE A 46 7.49 -1.34 1.53
CA PHE A 46 8.92 -1.05 1.37
C PHE A 46 9.52 -0.63 2.70
N ASP A 47 10.76 -1.06 2.96
CA ASP A 47 11.50 -0.65 4.15
C ASP A 47 11.98 0.81 4.09
N THR A 48 12.11 1.38 2.89
CA THR A 48 12.62 2.74 2.69
C THR A 48 11.77 3.55 1.71
N GLU A 49 11.69 4.86 1.96
CA GLU A 49 11.03 5.81 1.07
C GLU A 49 11.68 5.87 -0.32
N ILE A 50 13.00 5.73 -0.39
CA ILE A 50 13.77 5.74 -1.64
C ILE A 50 13.32 4.58 -2.54
N ALA A 51 13.28 3.35 -2.01
CA ALA A 51 12.84 2.18 -2.77
C ALA A 51 11.40 2.34 -3.27
N ALA A 52 10.49 2.84 -2.41
CA ALA A 52 9.11 3.09 -2.78
C ALA A 52 8.99 4.12 -3.92
N ARG A 53 9.74 5.22 -3.84
CA ARG A 53 9.74 6.29 -4.86
C ARG A 53 10.34 5.84 -6.19
N GLN A 54 11.34 4.96 -6.17
CA GLN A 54 11.90 4.37 -7.39
C GLN A 54 10.85 3.58 -8.16
N VAL A 55 10.03 2.80 -7.46
CA VAL A 55 8.93 2.04 -8.07
C VAL A 55 7.80 2.96 -8.54
N LEU A 56 7.44 4.01 -7.79
CA LEU A 56 6.37 4.95 -8.17
C LEU A 56 6.67 5.76 -9.45
N ASN A 57 7.90 5.81 -9.93
CA ASN A 57 8.31 6.62 -11.10
C ASN A 57 7.83 6.03 -12.44
N GLN A 58 6.52 5.80 -12.56
CA GLN A 58 5.84 5.26 -13.73
C GLN A 58 4.68 6.18 -14.12
N GLU A 59 4.72 6.72 -15.33
CA GLU A 59 3.73 7.69 -15.84
C GLU A 59 2.28 7.18 -15.84
N TRP A 60 2.10 5.86 -15.97
CA TRP A 60 0.77 5.25 -16.04
C TRP A 60 0.16 4.97 -14.66
N LEU A 61 0.92 5.14 -13.58
CA LEU A 61 0.53 4.78 -12.23
C LEU A 61 -0.04 5.99 -11.47
N CYS A 62 -1.33 5.95 -11.16
CA CYS A 62 -1.94 6.90 -10.22
C CYS A 62 -1.67 6.48 -8.77
N GLY A 63 -0.49 6.80 -8.24
CA GLY A 63 -0.06 6.40 -6.89
C GLY A 63 0.57 7.52 -6.07
N PHE A 64 0.83 7.23 -4.80
CA PHE A 64 1.60 8.09 -3.90
C PHE A 64 2.42 7.23 -2.93
N VAL A 65 3.50 7.80 -2.39
CA VAL A 65 4.27 7.19 -1.30
C VAL A 65 3.87 7.81 0.03
N ALA A 66 3.64 6.97 1.04
CA ALA A 66 3.36 7.41 2.40
C ALA A 66 4.00 6.45 3.42
N ARG A 67 4.31 6.98 4.62
CA ARG A 67 4.79 6.18 5.76
C ARG A 67 3.62 5.74 6.63
N GLY A 68 3.47 4.43 6.83
CA GLY A 68 2.56 3.90 7.84
C GLY A 68 3.01 4.34 9.25
N VAL A 69 2.07 4.82 10.07
CA VAL A 69 2.36 5.24 11.45
C VAL A 69 1.40 4.58 12.42
N ASN A 70 1.94 4.09 13.54
CA ASN A 70 1.14 3.40 14.57
C ASN A 70 0.31 4.38 15.41
N VAL A 71 0.65 5.67 15.39
CA VAL A 71 -0.10 6.73 16.08
C VAL A 71 -0.68 7.64 15.03
N SER A 72 -2.01 7.79 15.04
CA SER A 72 -2.72 8.71 14.17
C SER A 72 -2.10 10.12 14.24
N PRO A 73 -1.79 10.75 13.08
CA PRO A 73 -1.31 12.13 13.05
C PRO A 73 -2.21 13.10 13.81
N LEU A 74 -3.54 12.88 13.79
CA LEU A 74 -4.51 13.68 14.54
C LEU A 74 -4.26 13.60 16.06
N HIS A 75 -4.06 12.40 16.60
CA HIS A 75 -3.79 12.22 18.03
C HIS A 75 -2.46 12.84 18.44
N ARG A 76 -1.46 12.73 17.56
CA ARG A 76 -0.15 13.33 17.77
C ARG A 76 -0.25 14.87 17.87
N ILE A 77 -0.92 15.51 16.91
CA ILE A 77 -1.19 16.96 16.90
C ILE A 77 -1.95 17.39 18.16
N ARG A 78 -3.03 16.68 18.51
CA ARG A 78 -3.82 16.98 19.73
C ARG A 78 -3.02 16.85 21.03
N SER A 79 -2.01 15.98 21.05
CA SER A 79 -1.14 15.79 22.22
C SER A 79 0.04 16.76 22.31
N GLY A 80 0.17 17.70 21.37
CA GLY A 80 1.28 18.66 21.33
C GLY A 80 2.65 18.05 21.02
N ARG A 81 2.69 16.79 20.56
CA ARG A 81 3.93 16.09 20.20
C ARG A 81 4.19 16.26 18.71
N PHE A 82 4.89 17.32 18.30
CA PHE A 82 5.31 17.46 16.91
C PHE A 82 6.54 16.57 16.65
N GLU A 83 6.52 15.74 15.60
CA GLU A 83 7.76 15.11 15.11
C GLU A 83 8.55 16.18 14.34
N SER A 84 9.82 16.35 14.71
CA SER A 84 10.82 17.11 13.94
C SER A 84 11.32 16.29 12.75
#